data_AF-A0A1S1T603-F1
#
_entry.id   AF-A0A1S1T603-F1
#
_cell.length_a   1.000
_cell.length_b   1.000
_cell.length_c   1.000
_cell.angle_alpha   90.00
_cell.angle_beta   90.00
_cell.angle_gamma   90.00
#
_symmetry.space_group_name_H-M   'P 1'
#
loop_
_entity.id
_entity.type
_entity.pdbx_description
1 polymer ?
#
loop_
_entity_poly.entity_id
_entity_poly.type
_entity_poly.pdbx_seq_one_letter_code
_entity_poly.pdbx_strand_id
1 'polypeptide(L)' 'MIVESDVEPATVDFDINVGVAVPETVTLHPLPPRIIELVPAYRNYVYFILADGRIVIVEPSSHKVVYIIA' A
#
# COMPACT_ATOMS: atom_id res chain seq x y z
N MET A 1 25.79 -3.18 -22.58
CA MET A 1 25.97 -2.90 -21.15
C MET A 1 24.67 -2.29 -20.66
N ILE A 2 23.83 -3.12 -20.05
CA ILE A 2 22.64 -2.70 -19.31
C ILE A 2 22.81 -3.34 -17.94
N VAL A 3 22.87 -2.51 -16.90
CA VAL A 3 22.81 -2.93 -15.51
C VAL A 3 21.34 -2.92 -15.15
N GLU A 4 20.66 -4.03 -15.42
CA GLU A 4 19.31 -4.28 -14.93
C GLU A 4 19.42 -4.36 -13.41
N SER A 5 18.90 -3.34 -12.74
CA SER A 5 18.86 -3.29 -11.28
C SER A 5 17.87 -4.35 -10.81
N ASP A 6 18.42 -5.45 -10.30
CA ASP A 6 17.70 -6.54 -9.64
C ASP A 6 17.09 -5.98 -8.35
N VAL A 7 15.87 -5.45 -8.46
CA VAL A 7 15.03 -5.18 -7.29
C VAL A 7 14.46 -6.53 -6.90
N GLU A 8 15.07 -7.16 -5.90
CA GLU A 8 14.57 -8.42 -5.33
C GLU A 8 13.10 -8.23 -4.94
N PRO A 9 12.14 -8.96 -5.55
CA PRO A 9 10.76 -8.89 -5.14
C PRO A 9 10.68 -9.46 -3.73
N ALA A 10 10.28 -8.64 -2.76
CA ALA A 10 9.97 -9.14 -1.44
C ALA A 10 8.77 -10.10 -1.55
N THR A 11 9.04 -11.41 -1.55
CA THR A 11 8.03 -12.46 -1.48
C THR A 11 7.41 -12.39 -0.10
N VAL A 12 6.31 -11.65 -0.03
CA VAL A 12 5.57 -11.44 1.20
C VAL A 12 4.20 -12.11 1.00
N ASP A 13 4.14 -13.41 1.30
CA ASP A 13 2.91 -14.22 1.34
C ASP A 13 2.07 -13.85 2.58
N PHE A 14 1.48 -12.65 2.59
CA PHE A 14 0.47 -12.29 3.59
C PHE A 14 -0.90 -12.15 2.92
N ASP A 15 -1.90 -12.82 3.50
CA ASP A 15 -3.29 -12.73 3.07
C ASP A 15 -3.87 -11.37 3.49
N ILE A 16 -3.72 -10.36 2.62
CA ILE A 16 -4.23 -9.01 2.87
C ILE A 16 -5.77 -9.03 2.74
N ASN A 17 -6.42 -8.91 3.90
CA ASN A 17 -7.86 -8.73 4.02
C ASN A 17 -8.19 -7.41 4.71
N VAL A 18 -9.39 -6.88 4.45
CA VAL A 18 -9.90 -5.69 5.15
C VAL A 18 -9.95 -5.98 6.66
N GLY A 19 -9.41 -5.06 7.46
CA GLY A 19 -9.31 -5.17 8.92
C GLY A 19 -8.06 -5.88 9.45
N VAL A 20 -7.22 -6.44 8.58
CA VAL A 20 -5.93 -7.03 8.97
C VAL A 20 -4.91 -5.92 9.25
N ALA A 21 -4.07 -6.13 10.27
CA ALA A 21 -2.98 -5.24 10.59
C ALA A 21 -1.82 -5.45 9.59
N VAL A 22 -1.31 -4.35 9.03
CA VAL A 22 -0.20 -4.40 8.09
C VAL A 22 1.11 -4.51 8.89
N PRO A 23 1.97 -5.49 8.57
CA PRO A 23 3.27 -5.60 9.24
C PRO A 23 4.16 -4.40 8.93
N GLU A 24 4.95 -3.97 9.91
CA GLU A 24 5.87 -2.82 9.79
C GLU A 24 6.97 -3.02 8.73
N THR A 25 7.11 -4.24 8.21
CA THR A 25 8.02 -4.57 7.10
C THR A 25 7.54 -4.01 5.76
N VAL A 26 6.29 -3.54 5.66
CA VAL A 26 5.73 -2.98 4.43
C VAL A 26 5.98 -1.47 4.40
N THR A 27 6.64 -1.00 3.34
CA THR A 27 6.82 0.44 3.11
C THR A 27 5.49 1.08 2.72
N LEU A 28 4.98 1.94 3.59
CA LEU A 28 3.75 2.69 3.37
C LEU A 28 4.09 4.04 2.73
N HIS A 29 3.33 4.41 1.69
CA HIS A 29 3.48 5.68 0.98
C HIS A 29 2.23 6.57 1.14
N PRO A 30 2.37 7.90 1.20
CA PRO A 30 1.22 8.79 1.22
C PRO A 30 0.47 8.75 -0.12
N LEU A 31 -0.87 8.82 -0.08
CA LEU A 31 -1.68 8.80 -1.30
C LEU A 31 -1.32 9.94 -2.26
N PRO A 32 -1.33 9.70 -3.58
CA PRO A 32 -1.07 10.74 -4.56
C PRO A 32 -2.07 11.90 -4.40
N PRO A 33 -1.63 13.16 -4.60
CA PRO A 33 -2.49 14.33 -4.43
C PRO A 33 -3.75 14.25 -5.29
N ARG A 34 -3.66 13.63 -6.47
CA ARG A 34 -4.80 13.40 -7.37
C ARG A 34 -5.95 12.60 -6.72
N ILE A 35 -5.65 11.63 -5.86
CA ILE A 35 -6.68 10.87 -5.13
C ILE A 35 -7.28 11.73 -4.02
N ILE A 36 -6.46 12.52 -3.34
CA ILE A 36 -6.89 13.43 -2.28
C ILE A 36 -7.78 14.55 -2.84
N GLU A 37 -7.49 15.05 -4.03
CA GLU A 37 -8.30 16.05 -4.73
C GLU A 37 -9.70 15.50 -5.09
N LEU A 38 -9.79 14.23 -5.48
CA LEU A 38 -11.05 13.57 -5.78
C LEU A 38 -11.82 13.18 -4.50
N VAL A 39 -11.09 12.74 -3.47
CA VAL A 39 -11.65 12.26 -2.20
C VAL A 39 -10.80 12.81 -1.03
N PRO A 40 -11.12 14.01 -0.52
CA PRO A 40 -10.34 14.66 0.54
C PRO A 40 -10.26 13.89 1.86
N ALA A 41 -11.22 12.98 2.10
CA ALA A 41 -11.24 12.11 3.28
C ALA A 41 -9.98 11.25 3.41
N TYR A 42 -9.30 10.95 2.29
CA TYR A 42 -8.10 10.13 2.27
C TYR A 42 -6.79 10.90 2.48
N ARG A 43 -6.81 12.20 2.80
CA ARG A 43 -5.56 13.01 2.91
C ARG A 43 -4.53 12.47 3.91
N ASN A 44 -5.01 11.80 4.95
CA ASN A 44 -4.20 11.23 6.02
C ASN A 44 -4.03 9.72 5.86
N TYR A 45 -4.44 9.13 4.74
CA TYR A 45 -4.32 7.70 4.52
C TYR A 45 -3.02 7.41 3.77
N VAL A 46 -2.49 6.23 4.04
CA VAL A 46 -1.30 5.71 3.38
C VAL A 46 -1.69 4.49 2.56
N TYR A 47 -0.88 4.16 1.56
CA TYR A 47 -1.11 3.03 0.68
C TYR A 47 0.17 2.29 0.39
N PHE A 48 0.02 1.04 -0.04
CA PHE A 48 1.08 0.26 -0.65
C PHE A 48 0.51 -0.57 -1.80
N ILE A 49 1.40 -1.09 -2.64
CA ILE A 49 1.04 -1.90 -3.79
C ILE A 49 1.54 -3.32 -3.52
N LEU A 50 0.66 -4.29 -3.70
CA LEU A 50 1.00 -5.71 -3.60
C LEU A 50 1.70 -6.20 -4.88
N ALA A 51 2.42 -7.32 -4.78
CA ALA A 51 3.12 -7.92 -5.91
C ALA A 51 2.18 -8.29 -7.08
N ASP A 52 0.89 -8.51 -6.79
CA ASP A 52 -0.16 -8.78 -7.78
C ASP A 52 -0.78 -7.51 -8.41
N GLY A 53 -0.31 -6.32 -8.03
CA GLY A 53 -0.78 -5.04 -8.53
C GLY A 53 -1.94 -4.42 -7.76
N ARG A 54 -2.47 -5.07 -6.72
CA ARG A 54 -3.54 -4.50 -5.90
C ARG A 54 -3.04 -3.32 -5.07
N ILE A 55 -3.86 -2.27 -4.99
CA ILE A 55 -3.59 -1.09 -4.16
C ILE A 55 -4.31 -1.26 -2.83
N VAL A 56 -3.56 -1.24 -1.75
CA VAL A 56 -4.09 -1.40 -0.40
C VAL A 56 -4.01 -0.07 0.32
N ILE A 57 -5.16 0.41 0.81
CA ILE A 57 -5.28 1.66 1.57
C ILE A 57 -5.34 1.33 3.06
N VAL A 58 -4.50 2.01 3.84
CA VAL A 58 -4.25 1.75 5.25
C VAL A 58 -4.50 3.02 6.05
N GLU A 59 -5.15 2.88 7.20
CA GLU A 59 -5.26 3.95 8.19
C GLU A 59 -3.97 4.00 9.03
N PRO A 60 -3.20 5.11 9.01
CA PRO A 60 -1.90 5.15 9.68
C PRO A 60 -2.02 5.16 11.21
N SER A 61 -3.17 5.56 11.77
CA SER A 61 -3.38 5.56 13.22
C SER A 61 -3.54 4.16 13.78
N SER A 62 -4.14 3.24 13.02
CA SER A 62 -4.40 1.85 13.47
C SER A 62 -3.56 0.80 12.73
N HIS A 63 -2.84 1.18 11.67
CA HIS A 63 -2.13 0.28 10.76
C HIS A 63 -3.04 -0.83 10.19
N LYS A 64 -4.34 -0.54 10.04
CA LYS A 64 -5.31 -1.50 9.50
C LYS A 64 -5.62 -1.21 8.05
N VAL A 65 -5.80 -2.28 7.29
CA VAL A 65 -6.32 -2.22 5.92
C VAL A 65 -7.77 -1.78 5.95
N VAL A 66 -8.06 -0.64 5.34
CA VAL A 66 -9.40 -0.08 5.24
C VAL A 66 -10.05 -0.43 3.90
N TYR A 67 -9.25 -0.50 2.84
CA TYR A 67 -9.76 -0.73 1.50
C TYR A 67 -8.73 -1.41 0.59
N ILE A 68 -9.19 -2.22 -0.36
CA ILE A 68 -8.38 -2.90 -1.35
C ILE A 68 -8.97 -2.60 -2.73
N ILE A 69 -8.14 -2.10 -3.64
CA ILE A 69 -8.47 -1.89 -5.05
C ILE A 69 -7.78 -3.01 -5.84
N ALA A 70 -8.56 -3.74 -6.64
CA ALA A 70 -8.12 -4.79 -7.55
C ALA A 70 -8.49 -4.46 -8.99
#